data_AF-A0A0K2RHB9-F1
#
_entry.id   AF-A0A0K2RHB9-F1
#
_cell.length_a   1.000
_cell.length_b   1.000
_cell.length_c   1.000
_cell.angle_alpha   90.00
_cell.angle_beta   90.00
_cell.angle_gamma   90.00
#
_symmetry.space_group_name_H-M   'P 1'
#
loop_
_entity.id
_entity.type
_entity.pdbx_description
1 polymer ?
#
loop_
_entity_poly.entity_id
_entity_poly.type
_entity_poly.pdbx_seq_one_letter_code
_entity_poly.pdbx_strand_id
1 'polypeptide(L)'
;MTRPAYVTQCYGFQEFAYLVRCADHTKDRVFPGLKDALVFAQKYNNKHHHGAVPYFRDWGSRQVEFLAQVPLKDRRGQTGCL
;
A
#
# COMPACT_ATOMS: atom_id res chain seq x y z
N MET A 1 12.42 3.54 14.66
CA MET A 1 11.37 2.62 14.17
C MET A 1 10.96 3.04 12.77
N THR A 2 11.05 2.15 11.79
CA THR A 2 10.62 2.40 10.41
C THR A 2 9.11 2.16 10.30
N ARG A 3 8.36 3.16 9.81
CA ARG A 3 6.89 3.08 9.70
C ARG A 3 6.52 2.27 8.44
N PRO A 4 5.45 1.44 8.47
CA PRO A 4 4.96 0.78 7.27
C PRO A 4 4.63 1.78 6.16
N ALA A 5 4.72 1.33 4.92
CA ALA A 5 4.29 2.12 3.78
C ALA A 5 2.78 2.40 3.86
N TYR A 6 2.41 3.62 3.51
CA TYR A 6 1.03 4.09 3.50
C TYR A 6 0.75 4.91 2.26
N VAL A 7 -0.54 5.00 1.90
CA VAL A 7 -1.00 5.72 0.72
C VAL A 7 -1.63 7.03 1.17
N THR A 8 -1.31 8.13 0.51
CA THR A 8 -1.98 9.42 0.70
C THR A 8 -2.55 9.88 -0.64
N GLN A 9 -3.73 10.45 -0.61
CA GLN A 9 -4.26 11.14 -1.78
C GLN A 9 -3.38 12.36 -2.06
N CYS A 10 -3.06 12.57 -3.33
CA CYS A 10 -2.41 13.76 -3.84
C CYS A 10 -3.12 14.21 -5.13
N TYR A 11 -2.77 15.41 -5.60
CA TYR A 11 -3.39 15.99 -6.78
C TYR A 11 -2.38 16.00 -7.93
N GLY A 12 -2.76 15.40 -9.05
CA GLY A 12 -2.03 15.49 -10.31
C GLY A 12 -2.54 16.65 -11.17
N PHE A 13 -1.90 16.86 -12.32
CA PHE A 13 -2.24 17.95 -13.25
C PHE A 13 -3.60 17.78 -13.95
N GLN A 14 -4.16 16.56 -13.97
CA GLN A 14 -5.42 16.25 -14.65
C GLN A 14 -6.49 15.64 -13.74
N GLU A 15 -6.12 14.93 -12.65
CA GLU A 15 -7.06 14.23 -11.75
C GLU A 15 -6.43 13.93 -10.37
N PHE A 16 -7.14 13.17 -9.52
CA PHE A 16 -6.61 12.57 -8.30
C PHE A 16 -5.46 11.60 -8.59
N ALA A 17 -4.46 11.62 -7.73
CA ALA A 17 -3.37 10.67 -7.71
C ALA A 17 -3.14 10.15 -6.28
N TYR A 18 -2.34 9.11 -6.15
CA TYR A 18 -2.10 8.41 -4.91
C TYR A 18 -0.60 8.23 -4.70
N LEU A 19 -0.06 8.92 -3.71
CA LEU A 19 1.33 8.83 -3.31
C LEU A 19 1.47 7.72 -2.27
N VAL A 20 2.28 6.71 -2.58
CA VAL A 20 2.77 5.76 -1.59
C VAL A 20 4.02 6.34 -0.93
N ARG A 21 3.98 6.50 0.39
CA ARG A 21 5.14 6.86 1.20
C ARG A 21 5.69 5.63 1.90
N CYS A 22 6.94 5.31 1.61
CA CYS A 22 7.70 4.22 2.21
C CYS A 22 8.50 4.73 3.41
N ALA A 23 8.99 3.82 4.27
CA ALA A 23 9.91 4.19 5.36
C ALA A 23 11.19 4.83 4.82
N ASP A 24 11.64 4.35 3.66
CA ASP A 24 12.72 4.89 2.87
C ASP A 24 12.11 5.72 1.73
N HIS A 25 12.12 7.05 1.89
CA HIS A 25 11.55 8.01 0.95
C HIS A 25 12.12 7.90 -0.47
N THR A 26 13.25 7.22 -0.66
CA THR A 26 13.80 6.93 -2.00
C THR A 26 12.93 5.97 -2.81
N LYS A 27 11.97 5.29 -2.16
CA LYS A 27 11.02 4.36 -2.79
C LYS A 27 9.60 4.92 -2.87
N ASP A 28 9.42 6.20 -2.56
CA ASP A 28 8.13 6.87 -2.69
C ASP A 28 7.71 6.88 -4.16
N ARG A 29 6.42 6.61 -4.41
CA ARG A 29 5.92 6.48 -5.79
C ARG A 29 4.47 6.95 -5.91
N VAL A 30 4.19 7.65 -7.00
CA VAL A 30 2.84 8.13 -7.33
C VAL A 30 2.17 7.17 -8.31
N PHE A 31 0.89 6.92 -8.08
CA PHE A 31 0.03 6.11 -8.94
C PHE A 31 -1.23 6.89 -9.30
N PRO A 32 -1.77 6.70 -10.51
CA PRO A 32 -3.06 7.29 -10.89
C PRO A 32 -4.25 6.60 -10.17
N GLY A 33 -4.12 5.32 -9.80
CA GLY A 33 -5.17 4.55 -9.15
C GLY A 33 -4.87 4.17 -7.70
N LEU A 34 -5.88 4.28 -6.82
CA LEU A 34 -5.78 3.88 -5.41
C LEU A 34 -5.43 2.40 -5.24
N LYS A 35 -6.05 1.54 -6.06
CA LYS A 35 -5.83 0.09 -6.00
C LYS A 35 -4.37 -0.27 -6.26
N ASP A 36 -3.76 0.34 -7.27
CA ASP A 36 -2.36 0.08 -7.63
C ASP A 36 -1.41 0.60 -6.55
N ALA A 37 -1.71 1.77 -5.97
CA ALA A 37 -0.97 2.31 -4.83
C ALA A 37 -1.01 1.38 -3.61
N LEU A 38 -2.19 0.86 -3.26
CA LEU A 38 -2.37 -0.08 -2.14
C LEU A 38 -1.66 -1.41 -2.38
N VAL A 39 -1.74 -1.96 -3.60
CA VAL A 39 -1.02 -3.19 -3.96
C VAL A 39 0.49 -3.00 -3.85
N PHE A 40 1.01 -1.86 -4.31
CA PHE A 40 2.43 -1.55 -4.17
C PHE A 40 2.83 -1.42 -2.69
N ALA A 41 2.05 -0.69 -1.90
CA ALA A 41 2.31 -0.51 -0.46
C ALA A 41 2.27 -1.86 0.29
N GLN A 42 1.30 -2.74 -0.02
CA GLN A 42 1.22 -4.08 0.55
C GLN A 42 2.46 -4.92 0.18
N LYS A 43 2.89 -4.87 -1.08
CA LYS A 43 4.09 -5.59 -1.53
C LYS A 43 5.35 -5.09 -0.82
N TYR A 44 5.47 -3.78 -0.64
CA TYR A 44 6.57 -3.19 0.12
C TYR A 44 6.54 -3.63 1.58
N ASN A 45 5.38 -3.60 2.24
CA ASN A 45 5.24 -4.01 3.63
C ASN A 45 5.45 -5.50 3.85
N ASN A 46 5.02 -6.36 2.92
CA ASN A 46 5.32 -7.79 2.95
C ASN A 46 6.83 -8.05 2.94
N LYS A 47 7.59 -7.22 2.22
CA LYS A 47 9.04 -7.38 2.08
C LYS A 47 9.83 -6.73 3.23
N HIS A 48 9.36 -5.62 3.76
CA HIS A 48 10.16 -4.75 4.64
C HIS A 48 9.54 -4.51 6.03
N HIS A 49 8.28 -4.88 6.24
CA HIS A 49 7.50 -4.58 7.44
C HIS A 49 6.62 -5.75 7.90
N HIS A 50 7.10 -6.99 7.76
CA HIS A 50 6.41 -8.21 8.25
C HIS A 50 4.95 -8.36 7.81
N GLY A 51 4.60 -7.85 6.63
CA GLY A 51 3.23 -7.92 6.12
C GLY A 51 2.26 -6.92 6.75
N ALA A 52 2.78 -5.85 7.38
CA ALA A 52 1.95 -4.77 7.90
C ALA A 52 0.95 -4.26 6.84
N VAL A 53 -0.29 -4.10 7.26
CA VAL A 53 -1.37 -3.64 6.37
C VAL A 53 -1.12 -2.17 6.00
N PRO A 54 -1.07 -1.82 4.70
CA PRO A 54 -0.99 -0.44 4.29
C PRO A 54 -2.31 0.26 4.62
N TYR A 55 -2.23 1.48 5.13
CA TYR A 55 -3.41 2.31 5.38
C TYR A 55 -3.48 3.45 4.37
N PHE A 56 -4.71 3.89 4.10
CA PHE A 56 -4.98 5.07 3.30
C PHE A 56 -5.18 6.27 4.23
N ARG A 57 -4.40 7.33 3.98
CA ARG A 57 -4.49 8.61 4.68
C ARG A 57 -5.16 9.61 3.76
N ASP A 58 -6.41 9.89 4.04
CA ASP A 58 -7.12 11.04 3.49
C ASP A 58 -6.79 12.28 4.34
N TRP A 59 -6.71 13.46 3.71
CA TRP A 59 -6.47 14.72 4.41
C TRP A 59 -7.73 15.21 5.16
N GLY A 60 -8.90 14.63 4.88
CA GLY A 60 -10.18 14.97 5.53
C GLY A 60 -10.73 13.95 6.52
N SER A 61 -10.23 12.71 6.55
CA SER A 61 -10.94 11.61 7.20
C SER A 61 -10.02 10.68 7.99
N ARG A 62 -10.48 10.28 9.18
CA ARG A 62 -9.93 9.26 10.10
C ARG A 62 -9.22 8.12 9.34
N GLN A 63 -8.07 7.69 9.84
CA GLN A 63 -7.31 6.55 9.32
C GLN A 63 -8.24 5.35 9.06
N VAL A 64 -8.35 4.93 7.79
CA VAL A 64 -9.09 3.71 7.41
C VAL A 64 -8.07 2.64 7.09
N GLU A 65 -8.03 1.60 7.92
CA GLU A 65 -7.22 0.40 7.67
C GLU A 65 -7.88 -0.41 6.55
N PHE A 66 -7.15 -0.62 5.45
CA PHE A 66 -7.67 -1.35 4.30
C PHE A 66 -7.24 -2.81 4.39
N LEU A 67 -8.15 -3.69 4.81
CA LEU A 67 -7.92 -5.14 4.79
C LEU A 67 -8.02 -5.66 3.35
N ALA A 68 -7.00 -5.41 2.53
CA ALA A 68 -6.90 -6.06 1.22
C ALA A 68 -6.52 -7.53 1.42
N GLN A 69 -7.50 -8.43 1.24
CA GLN A 69 -7.24 -9.85 1.01
C GLN A 69 -6.60 -10.02 -0.38
N VAL A 70 -5.32 -9.66 -0.51
CA VAL A 70 -4.53 -10.04 -1.69
C VAL A 70 -4.10 -11.49 -1.47
N PRO A 71 -4.46 -12.44 -2.33
CA PRO A 71 -3.99 -13.81 -2.20
C PRO A 71 -2.46 -13.80 -2.28
N LEU A 72 -1.83 -14.13 -1.15
CA LEU A 72 -0.39 -14.37 -1.08
C LEU A 72 -0.12 -15.62 -1.90
N LYS A 73 0.40 -15.44 -3.12
CA LYS A 73 0.93 -16.56 -3.89
C LYS A 73 2.22 -17.01 -3.18
N ASP A 74 2.10 -18.06 -2.37
CA ASP A 74 3.26 -18.72 -1.76
C ASP A 74 4.25 -19.12 -2.87
N ARG A 75 5.55 -18.97 -2.60
CA ARG A 75 6.63 -19.39 -3.49
C ARG A 75 6.73 -20.93 -3.62
N ARG A 76 5.86 -21.68 -2.94
CA ARG A 76 5.63 -23.10 -3.12
C ARG A 76 4.19 -23.28 -3.60
N GLY A 77 4.00 -23.71 -4.84
CA GLY A 77 2.68 -23.86 -5.48
C GLY A 77 1.76 -24.87 -4.80
N GLN A 78 1.21 -24.52 -3.64
CA GLN A 78 0.12 -25.23 -2.99
C GLN A 78 -0.96 -24.22 -2.61
N THR A 79 -2.05 -24.26 -3.37
CA THR A 79 -3.33 -23.67 -3.01
C THR A 79 -3.98 -24.56 -1.96
N GLY A 80 -3.88 -24.17 -0.69
CA GLY A 80 -4.74 -24.71 0.37
C GLY A 80 -5.89 -23.74 0.60
N CYS A 81 -7.11 -24.19 0.32
CA CYS A 81 -8.32 -23.56 0.85
C CYS A 81 -8.59 -24.11 2.25
N LEU A 82 -9.07 -23.25 3.16
CA LEU A 82 -9.79 -23.67 4.36
C LEU A 82 -11.07 -24.40 3.97
#